data_AF-A0A969QPY6-F1
#
_entry.id   AF-A0A969QPY6-F1
#
_cell.length_a   1.000
_cell.length_b   1.000
_cell.length_c   1.000
_cell.angle_alpha   90.00
_cell.angle_beta   90.00
_cell.angle_gamma   90.00
#
_symmetry.space_group_name_H-M   'P 1'
#
loop_
_entity.id
_entity.type
_entity.pdbx_description
1 polymer ?
#
loop_
_entity_poly.entity_id
_entity_poly.type
_entity_poly.pdbx_seq_one_letter_code
_entity_poly.pdbx_strand_id
1 'polypeptide(L)'
;WLEIENYGIAKQEGLETFLELPQGIPSDDPFERMLARLHPEQLQQCCLNWVQAVFDITDGQLINLDGKTQRGSDDGGGKHGRIHRVSAWASQNRVVLG
;
A
#
# COMPACT_ATOMS: atom_id res chain seq x y z
N TRP A 1 -10.58 -4.36 -7.53
CA TRP A 1 -10.83 -2.95 -7.86
C TRP A 1 -11.79 -2.29 -6.87
N LEU A 2 -12.83 -2.98 -6.37
CA LEU A 2 -13.70 -2.51 -5.28
C LEU A 2 -12.95 -1.95 -4.03
N GLU A 3 -11.85 -2.57 -3.61
CA GLU A 3 -11.06 -2.06 -2.47
C GLU A 3 -10.43 -0.69 -2.74
N ILE A 4 -10.08 -0.39 -3.99
CA ILE A 4 -9.52 0.91 -4.40
C ILE A 4 -10.61 1.98 -4.37
N GLU A 5 -11.81 1.65 -4.86
CA GLU A 5 -12.98 2.52 -4.74
C GLU A 5 -13.31 2.81 -3.27
N ASN A 6 -13.39 1.77 -2.43
CA ASN A 6 -13.63 1.92 -0.99
C ASN A 6 -12.58 2.79 -0.30
N TYR A 7 -11.31 2.62 -0.65
CA TYR A 7 -10.23 3.48 -0.14
C TYR A 7 -10.41 4.92 -0.60
N GLY A 8 -10.71 5.13 -1.87
CA GLY A 8 -10.96 6.45 -2.45
C GLY A 8 -12.10 7.16 -1.72
N ILE A 9 -13.22 6.50 -1.50
CA ILE A 9 -14.37 7.02 -0.74
C ILE A 9 -13.95 7.34 0.70
N ALA A 10 -13.25 6.42 1.38
CA ALA A 10 -12.82 6.61 2.76
C ALA A 10 -11.79 7.73 2.96
N LYS A 11 -11.07 8.11 1.90
CA LYS A 11 -9.98 9.10 1.94
C LYS A 11 -10.24 10.32 1.05
N GLN A 12 -11.46 10.48 0.54
CA GLN A 12 -11.80 11.51 -0.45
C GLN A 12 -11.34 12.90 -0.04
N GLU A 13 -11.64 13.33 1.20
CA GLU A 13 -11.24 14.65 1.72
C GLU A 13 -9.73 14.90 1.59
N GLY A 14 -8.91 13.88 1.87
CA GLY A 14 -7.46 13.98 1.73
C GLY A 14 -7.01 13.95 0.27
N LEU A 15 -7.65 13.12 -0.56
CA LEU A 15 -7.34 13.01 -1.98
C LEU A 15 -7.64 14.31 -2.74
N GLU A 16 -8.74 15.00 -2.41
CA GLU A 16 -9.13 16.28 -3.01
C GLU A 16 -8.12 17.41 -2.75
N THR A 17 -7.19 17.24 -1.79
CA THR A 17 -6.13 18.24 -1.55
C THR A 17 -5.05 18.26 -2.62
N PHE A 18 -4.91 17.18 -3.41
CA PHE A 18 -3.88 17.06 -4.44
C PHE A 18 -4.37 16.42 -5.75
N LEU A 19 -5.61 15.94 -5.82
CA LEU A 19 -6.25 15.42 -7.03
C LEU A 19 -7.48 16.26 -7.39
N GLU A 20 -7.60 16.58 -8.67
CA GLU A 20 -8.85 17.12 -9.22
C GLU A 20 -9.85 15.97 -9.42
N LEU A 21 -10.95 15.98 -8.66
CA LEU A 21 -12.01 14.98 -8.70
C LEU A 21 -13.35 15.62 -9.12
N PRO A 22 -13.47 16.15 -10.35
CA PRO A 22 -14.66 16.90 -10.79
C PRO A 22 -15.94 16.05 -10.82
N GLN A 23 -15.80 14.72 -10.83
CA GLN A 23 -16.90 13.75 -10.79
C GLN A 23 -16.82 12.83 -9.56
N GLY A 24 -16.06 13.22 -8.53
CA GLY A 24 -15.81 12.41 -7.34
C GLY A 24 -14.87 11.22 -7.59
N ILE A 25 -14.90 10.26 -6.66
CA ILE A 25 -14.08 9.04 -6.72
C ILE A 25 -14.61 8.13 -7.83
N PRO A 26 -13.76 7.68 -8.78
CA PRO A 26 -14.19 6.74 -9.81
C PRO A 26 -14.59 5.40 -9.19
N SER A 27 -15.60 4.75 -9.76
CA SER A 27 -15.91 3.37 -9.43
C SER A 27 -14.77 2.42 -9.86
N ASP A 28 -14.88 1.16 -9.48
CA ASP A 28 -13.87 0.14 -9.73
C ASP A 28 -13.57 -0.14 -11.24
N ASP A 29 -14.59 -0.15 -12.10
CA ASP A 29 -14.48 -0.39 -13.54
C ASP A 29 -13.57 0.62 -14.31
N PRO A 30 -13.66 1.94 -14.10
CA PRO A 30 -12.74 2.93 -14.67
C PRO A 30 -11.25 2.65 -14.43
N PHE A 31 -10.88 2.23 -13.21
CA PHE A 31 -9.49 1.96 -12.85
C PHE A 31 -8.94 0.77 -13.60
N GLU A 32 -9.71 -0.32 -13.67
CA GLU A 32 -9.33 -1.53 -14.40
C GLU A 32 -9.10 -1.21 -15.88
N ARG A 33 -10.04 -0.51 -16.52
CA ARG A 33 -9.94 -0.15 -17.94
C ARG A 33 -8.77 0.78 -18.23
N MET A 34 -8.48 1.73 -17.34
CA MET A 34 -7.34 2.62 -17.50
C MET A 34 -6.03 1.84 -17.44
N LEU A 35 -5.85 1.01 -16.41
CA LEU A 35 -4.61 0.27 -16.19
C LEU A 35 -4.38 -0.79 -17.27
N ALA A 36 -5.45 -1.44 -17.75
CA ALA A 36 -5.39 -2.38 -18.87
C ALA A 36 -4.94 -1.72 -20.19
N ARG A 37 -5.05 -0.40 -20.33
CA ARG A 37 -4.64 0.34 -21.53
C ARG A 37 -3.23 0.91 -21.45
N LEU A 38 -2.56 0.82 -20.30
CA LEU A 38 -1.19 1.28 -20.16
C LEU A 38 -0.23 0.34 -20.89
N HIS A 39 0.78 0.90 -21.56
CA HIS A 39 1.86 0.10 -22.12
C HIS A 39 2.67 -0.54 -20.98
N PRO A 40 2.79 -1.88 -20.92
CA PRO A 40 3.44 -2.55 -19.80
C PRO A 40 4.88 -2.10 -19.58
N GLU A 41 5.64 -1.88 -20.66
CA GLU A 41 7.04 -1.43 -20.60
C GLU A 41 7.18 -0.03 -20.00
N GLN A 42 6.26 0.89 -20.32
CA GLN A 42 6.24 2.24 -19.77
C GLN A 42 5.89 2.22 -18.29
N LEU A 43 4.89 1.41 -17.91
CA LEU A 43 4.51 1.22 -16.51
C LEU A 43 5.69 0.66 -15.70
N GLN A 44 6.37 -0.37 -16.22
CA GLN A 44 7.57 -0.92 -15.62
C GLN A 44 8.66 0.14 -15.42
N GLN A 45 8.94 0.93 -16.46
CA GLN A 45 9.96 1.98 -16.38
C GLN A 45 9.60 3.03 -15.33
N CYS A 46 8.34 3.45 -15.27
CA CYS A 46 7.86 4.37 -14.23
C CYS A 46 8.04 3.78 -12.83
N CYS A 47 7.70 2.51 -12.62
CA CYS A 47 7.89 1.83 -11.35
C CYS A 47 9.38 1.75 -10.96
N LEU A 48 10.26 1.41 -11.90
CA LEU A 48 11.70 1.36 -11.65
C LEU A 48 12.27 2.74 -11.30
N ASN A 49 11.87 3.78 -12.03
CA ASN A 49 12.30 5.15 -11.76
C ASN A 49 11.86 5.61 -10.37
N TRP A 50 10.64 5.26 -9.96
CA TRP A 50 10.15 5.58 -8.62
C TRP A 50 10.93 4.84 -7.53
N VAL A 51 11.18 3.54 -7.70
CA VAL A 51 11.99 2.76 -6.74
C VAL A 51 13.41 3.32 -6.63
N GLN A 52 14.03 3.71 -7.75
CA GLN A 52 15.36 4.32 -7.75
C GLN A 52 15.36 5.67 -7.03
N ALA A 53 14.36 6.52 -7.26
CA ALA A 53 14.24 7.79 -6.55
C ALA A 53 14.10 7.60 -5.04
N VAL A 54 13.32 6.61 -4.60
CA VAL A 54 13.21 6.26 -3.17
C VAL A 54 14.55 5.77 -2.63
N PHE A 55 15.25 4.91 -3.36
CA PHE A 55 16.57 4.41 -2.97
C PHE A 55 17.57 5.55 -2.78
N ASP A 56 17.60 6.52 -3.69
CA ASP A 56 18.51 7.66 -3.63
C ASP A 56 18.18 8.57 -2.43
N ILE A 57 16.89 8.82 -2.16
CA ILE A 57 16.44 9.66 -1.03
C ILE A 57 16.74 9.00 0.32
N THR A 58 16.75 7.66 0.38
CA THR A 58 16.96 6.93 1.63
C THR A 58 18.41 6.45 1.83
N ASP A 59 19.34 6.88 0.96
CA ASP A 59 20.72 6.38 0.92
C ASP A 59 20.79 4.84 0.86
N GLY A 60 19.81 4.21 0.21
CA GLY A 60 19.64 2.77 0.13
C GLY A 60 19.15 2.07 1.41
N GLN A 61 18.84 2.81 2.47
CA GLN A 61 18.22 2.25 3.67
C GLN A 61 16.72 2.12 3.48
N LEU A 62 16.20 0.90 3.56
CA LEU A 62 14.77 0.63 3.48
C LEU A 62 14.36 -0.17 4.71
N ILE A 63 13.35 0.33 5.43
CA ILE A 63 12.70 -0.37 6.53
C ILE A 63 11.41 -0.96 5.99
N ASN A 64 11.42 -2.26 5.71
CA ASN A 64 10.23 -2.96 5.20
C ASN A 64 9.38 -3.39 6.39
N LEU A 65 8.09 -3.03 6.38
CA LEU A 65 7.12 -3.39 7.43
C LEU A 65 6.17 -4.46 6.90
N ASP A 66 6.06 -5.56 7.65
CA ASP A 66 5.13 -6.65 7.34
C ASP A 66 4.31 -7.01 8.58
N GLY A 67 2.99 -6.85 8.47
CA GLY A 67 2.03 -7.15 9.53
C GLY A 67 1.32 -8.47 9.29
N LYS A 68 1.42 -9.41 10.23
CA LYS A 68 0.69 -10.68 10.20
C LYS A 68 -0.27 -10.77 11.38
N THR A 69 -1.46 -11.31 11.12
CA THR A 69 -2.41 -11.66 12.18
C THR A 69 -2.38 -13.18 12.38
N GLN A 70 -2.14 -13.63 13.61
CA GLN A 70 -2.17 -15.05 13.93
C GLN A 70 -3.63 -15.54 13.93
N ARG A 71 -4.03 -16.23 12.86
CA ARG A 71 -5.37 -16.81 12.76
C ARG A 71 -5.56 -17.88 13.83
N GLY A 72 -6.72 -17.87 14.50
CA GLY A 72 -7.04 -18.80 15.58
C GLY A 72 -6.46 -18.42 16.95
N SER A 73 -5.74 -17.30 17.08
CA SER A 73 -5.34 -16.76 18.38
C SER A 73 -6.45 -15.94 19.07
N ASP A 74 -7.62 -15.87 18.44
CA ASP A 74 -8.79 -15.16 18.94
C ASP A 74 -9.43 -16.04 20.01
N ASP A 75 -9.59 -15.52 21.23
CA ASP A 75 -10.17 -16.27 22.33
C ASP A 75 -11.72 -16.29 22.28
N GLY A 76 -12.32 -15.77 21.20
CA GLY A 76 -13.74 -15.95 20.90
C GLY A 76 -14.68 -15.25 21.88
N GLY A 77 -14.22 -14.16 22.50
CA GLY A 77 -14.99 -13.37 23.48
C GLY A 77 -14.41 -13.36 24.90
N GLY A 78 -13.18 -13.82 25.08
CA GLY A 78 -12.41 -13.63 26.29
C GLY A 78 -11.77 -12.24 26.35
N LYS A 79 -10.66 -12.12 27.09
CA LYS A 79 -10.02 -10.82 27.40
C LYS A 79 -9.01 -10.38 26.34
N HIS A 80 -8.61 -11.28 25.43
CA HIS A 80 -7.54 -11.04 24.48
C HIS A 80 -8.05 -11.20 23.05
N GLY A 81 -8.01 -10.10 22.30
CA GLY A 81 -8.27 -10.13 20.87
C GLY A 81 -7.16 -10.86 20.09
N ARG A 82 -7.32 -10.90 18.77
CA ARG A 82 -6.34 -11.47 17.84
C ARG A 82 -4.94 -10.90 18.07
N ILE A 83 -3.94 -11.78 17.94
CA ILE A 83 -2.53 -11.40 18.02
C ILE A 83 -2.12 -10.84 16.66
N HIS A 84 -1.76 -9.56 16.66
CA HIS A 84 -1.17 -8.86 15.52
C HIS A 84 0.33 -8.72 15.76
N ARG A 85 1.14 -9.22 14.83
CA ARG A 85 2.60 -9.09 14.86
C ARG A 85 3.04 -8.23 13.69
N VAL A 86 3.88 -7.24 13.96
CA VAL A 86 4.52 -6.42 12.92
C VAL A 86 6.01 -6.69 12.95
N SER A 87 6.57 -7.04 11.82
CA SER A 87 8.00 -7.18 11.62
C SER A 87 8.55 -6.05 10.77
N ALA A 88 9.74 -5.56 11.12
CA ALA A 88 10.48 -4.52 10.46
C ALA A 88 11.85 -5.07 10.02
N TRP A 89 12.14 -5.04 8.72
CA TRP A 89 13.42 -5.45 8.16
C TRP A 89 14.23 -4.23 7.73
N ALA A 90 15.40 -4.05 8.34
CA ALA A 90 16.37 -3.02 7.97
C ALA A 90 17.36 -3.58 6.93
N SER A 91 17.22 -3.17 5.67
CA SER A 91 17.98 -3.72 4.54
C SER A 91 19.50 -3.63 4.72
N GLN A 92 20.01 -2.47 5.14
CA GLN A 92 21.44 -2.24 5.31
C GLN A 92 22.04 -3.03 6.47
N ASN A 93 21.36 -3.05 7.62
CA ASN A 93 21.85 -3.71 8.83
C ASN A 93 21.67 -5.23 8.77
N ARG A 94 20.84 -5.72 7.84
CA ARG A 94 20.44 -7.12 7.72
C ARG A 94 19.82 -7.66 9.01
N VAL A 95 18.97 -6.84 9.65
CA VAL A 95 18.31 -7.15 10.92
C VAL A 95 16.80 -7.10 10.75
N VAL A 96 16.11 -8.07 11.36
CA VAL A 96 14.66 -8.09 11.53
C VAL A 96 14.30 -7.82 12.99
N LEU A 97 13.31 -6.97 13.23
CA LEU A 97 12.72 -6.70 14.54
C LEU A 97 11.22 -6.98 14.46
N GLY A 98 10.66 -7.70 15.42
CA GLY A 98 9.22 -7.96 15.47
C GLY A 98 8.88 -9.25 16.16
#